data_AF-A0A850A0N9-F1
#
_entry.id   AF-A0A850A0N9-F1
#
_cell.length_a   1.000
_cell.length_b   1.000
_cell.length_c   1.000
_cell.angle_alpha   90.00
_cell.angle_beta   90.00
_cell.angle_gamma   90.00
#
_symmetry.space_group_name_H-M   'P 1'
#
loop_
_entity.id
_entity.type
_entity.pdbx_description
1 polymer ?
#
loop_
_entity_poly.entity_id
_entity_poly.type
_entity_poly.pdbx_seq_one_letter_code
_entity_poly.pdbx_strand_id
1 'polypeptide(L)'
;MYAVSLSSNPLDNGGLLPKASINEARVRAWMDRVSAFCFRGRLNPDPAEVAEVLNEFWLPDENIVYIGKATCIRKRLDQLYRHKLGNRSPHAGGHWLKTLFNLGELYIHYCTCPTADTAERKEDEALAAFKAQVSARWRRRIQNAISFATRAHPAGFPKQREIRNDVLS
;
A
#
# COMPACT_ATOMS: atom_id res chain seq x y z
N MET A 1 5.32 5.27 -14.46
CA MET A 1 5.24 5.02 -12.99
C MET A 1 4.15 5.92 -12.41
N TYR A 2 3.55 5.57 -11.27
CA TYR A 2 2.59 6.42 -10.58
C TYR A 2 2.77 6.38 -9.06
N ALA A 3 2.32 7.45 -8.40
CA ALA A 3 2.25 7.58 -6.96
C ALA A 3 0.82 7.96 -6.55
N VAL A 4 0.36 7.40 -5.43
CA VAL A 4 -0.87 7.79 -4.74
C VAL A 4 -0.49 8.76 -3.63
N SER A 5 -1.13 9.93 -3.56
CA SER A 5 -0.76 11.01 -2.63
C SER A 5 -1.98 11.64 -1.96
N LEU A 6 -1.77 12.19 -0.77
CA LEU A 6 -2.74 13.06 -0.08
C LEU A 6 -2.81 14.47 -0.70
N SER A 7 -1.77 14.89 -1.43
CA SER A 7 -1.69 16.21 -2.05
C SER A 7 -2.12 16.18 -3.50
N SER A 8 -2.89 17.19 -3.91
CA SER A 8 -3.21 17.44 -5.31
C SER A 8 -2.05 18.04 -6.09
N ASN A 9 -1.07 18.63 -5.40
CA ASN A 9 0.12 19.21 -6.01
C ASN A 9 1.31 18.24 -5.85
N PRO A 10 1.88 17.70 -6.94
CA PRO A 10 3.00 16.76 -6.87
C PRO A 10 4.31 17.38 -6.36
N LEU A 11 4.38 18.71 -6.23
CA LEU A 11 5.55 19.44 -5.74
C LEU A 11 5.43 19.85 -4.26
N ASP A 12 4.31 19.56 -3.62
CA ASP A 12 4.04 19.93 -2.23
C ASP A 12 3.88 18.69 -1.36
N ASN A 13 4.34 18.77 -0.10
CA ASN A 13 4.15 17.75 0.93
C ASN A 13 2.94 18.10 1.83
N GLY A 14 1.84 18.48 1.20
CA GLY A 14 0.61 18.91 1.88
C GLY A 14 -0.37 17.77 2.18
N GLY A 15 -1.43 18.10 2.93
CA GLY A 15 -2.52 17.16 3.23
C GLY A 15 -2.16 16.05 4.24
N LEU A 16 -1.08 16.24 5.01
CA LEU A 16 -0.56 15.26 5.94
C LEU A 16 -1.59 14.88 7.01
N LEU A 17 -1.64 13.58 7.33
CA LEU A 17 -2.48 13.04 8.40
C LEU A 17 -1.59 12.41 9.48
N PRO A 18 -1.86 12.67 10.77
CA PRO A 18 -1.07 12.11 11.87
C PRO A 18 -1.16 10.58 11.98
N LYS A 19 -2.19 9.98 11.37
CA LYS A 19 -2.42 8.54 11.28
C LYS A 19 -3.17 8.22 9.98
N ALA A 20 -3.09 6.97 9.52
CA ALA A 20 -3.90 6.53 8.40
C ALA A 20 -5.39 6.58 8.80
N SER A 21 -6.24 6.98 7.87
CA SER A 21 -7.69 6.94 8.05
C SER A 21 -8.22 5.52 7.82
N ILE A 22 -7.71 4.52 8.58
CA ILE A 22 -8.12 3.12 8.43
C ILE A 22 -9.58 2.96 8.88
N ASN A 23 -10.41 2.41 8.00
CA ASN A 23 -11.80 2.06 8.26
C ASN A 23 -11.86 0.62 8.79
N GLU A 24 -12.03 0.48 10.11
CA GLU A 24 -12.11 -0.83 10.77
C GLU A 24 -13.24 -1.72 10.22
N ALA A 25 -14.40 -1.14 9.85
CA ALA A 25 -15.48 -1.92 9.27
C ALA A 25 -15.08 -2.58 7.93
N ARG A 26 -14.22 -1.93 7.13
CA ARG A 26 -13.65 -2.54 5.92
C ARG A 26 -12.60 -3.61 6.24
N VAL A 27 -11.86 -3.45 7.33
CA VAL A 27 -10.92 -4.47 7.83
C VAL A 27 -11.69 -5.71 8.28
N ARG A 28 -12.75 -5.53 9.07
CA ARG A 28 -13.67 -6.60 9.48
C ARG A 28 -14.27 -7.33 8.28
N ALA A 29 -14.85 -6.59 7.33
CA ALA A 29 -15.41 -7.20 6.11
C ALA A 29 -14.38 -7.95 5.27
N TRP A 30 -13.11 -7.52 5.28
CA TRP A 30 -12.02 -8.25 4.64
C TRP A 30 -11.73 -9.57 5.36
N MET A 31 -11.65 -9.54 6.69
CA MET A 31 -11.41 -10.73 7.52
C MET A 31 -12.55 -11.74 7.42
N ASP A 32 -13.80 -11.29 7.52
CA ASP A 32 -14.99 -12.15 7.40
C ASP A 32 -15.04 -12.86 6.05
N ARG A 33 -14.54 -12.20 5.01
CA ARG A 33 -14.49 -12.74 3.66
C ARG A 33 -13.39 -13.79 3.47
N VAL A 34 -12.28 -13.64 4.18
CA VAL A 34 -11.12 -14.54 4.05
C VAL A 34 -11.06 -15.42 5.30
N SER A 35 -11.78 -16.54 5.28
CA SER A 35 -11.93 -17.43 6.44
C SER A 35 -10.61 -17.96 7.02
N ALA A 36 -9.54 -17.99 6.23
CA ALA A 36 -8.21 -18.40 6.66
C ALA A 36 -7.34 -17.23 7.15
N PHE A 37 -7.89 -16.00 7.28
CA PHE A 37 -7.16 -14.80 7.67
C PHE A 37 -6.43 -15.02 8.99
N CYS A 38 -5.11 -14.87 8.95
CA CYS A 38 -4.24 -15.16 10.07
C CYS A 38 -3.42 -13.92 10.41
N PHE A 39 -3.51 -13.46 11.65
CA PHE A 39 -2.74 -12.32 12.13
C PHE A 39 -1.91 -12.74 13.36
N ARG A 40 -0.59 -12.55 13.28
CA ARG A 40 0.37 -12.94 14.33
C ARG A 40 0.18 -14.39 14.80
N GLY A 41 -0.16 -15.28 13.87
CA GLY A 41 -0.38 -16.70 14.13
C GLY A 41 -1.78 -17.07 14.62
N ARG A 42 -2.68 -16.10 14.82
CA ARG A 42 -4.05 -16.32 15.28
C ARG A 42 -5.04 -16.22 14.13
N LEU A 43 -5.98 -17.16 14.07
CA LEU A 43 -7.18 -17.04 13.25
C LEU A 43 -8.20 -16.14 13.97
N ASN A 44 -9.09 -15.49 13.20
CA ASN A 44 -10.12 -14.58 13.71
C ASN A 44 -9.56 -13.53 14.69
N PRO A 45 -8.55 -12.74 14.30
CA PRO A 45 -8.04 -11.66 15.16
C PRO A 45 -9.10 -10.59 15.38
N ASP A 46 -8.84 -9.65 16.30
CA ASP A 46 -9.65 -8.44 16.41
C ASP A 46 -9.34 -7.51 15.22
N PRO A 47 -10.36 -7.04 14.45
CA PRO A 47 -10.15 -6.04 13.41
C PRO A 47 -9.44 -4.77 13.87
N ALA A 48 -9.62 -4.37 15.14
CA ALA A 48 -8.93 -3.22 15.71
C ALA A 48 -7.41 -3.43 15.75
N GLU A 49 -6.94 -4.61 16.19
CA GLU A 49 -5.50 -4.95 16.20
C GLU A 49 -4.91 -4.95 14.78
N VAL A 50 -5.66 -5.45 13.80
CA VAL A 50 -5.24 -5.45 12.39
C VAL A 50 -5.16 -4.00 11.87
N ALA A 51 -6.13 -3.16 12.20
CA ALA A 51 -6.14 -1.76 11.82
C ALA A 51 -4.97 -0.98 12.45
N GLU A 52 -4.59 -1.28 13.70
CA GLU A 52 -3.42 -0.69 14.35
C GLU A 52 -2.13 -1.03 13.61
N VAL A 53 -1.92 -2.29 13.23
CA VAL A 53 -0.73 -2.67 12.45
C VAL A 53 -0.75 -2.04 11.05
N LEU A 54 -1.91 -1.92 10.40
CA LEU A 54 -2.02 -1.19 9.14
C LEU A 54 -1.60 0.28 9.29
N ASN A 55 -1.89 0.92 10.43
CA ASN A 55 -1.45 2.28 10.74
C ASN A 55 0.07 2.41 10.89
N GLU A 56 0.79 1.35 11.26
CA GLU A 56 2.25 1.38 11.35
C GLU A 56 2.93 1.60 9.99
N PHE A 57 2.24 1.31 8.90
CA PHE A 57 2.71 1.59 7.54
C PHE A 57 2.56 3.06 7.15
N TRP A 58 1.80 3.83 7.93
CA TRP A 58 1.60 5.25 7.68
C TRP A 58 2.80 6.07 8.14
N LEU A 59 3.18 7.04 7.32
CA LEU A 59 4.25 7.99 7.59
C LEU A 59 3.61 9.36 7.79
N PRO A 60 3.49 9.86 9.04
CA PRO A 60 2.75 11.09 9.33
C PRO A 60 3.29 12.37 8.69
N ASP A 61 4.55 12.36 8.26
CA ASP A 61 5.25 13.48 7.64
C ASP A 61 5.45 13.31 6.13
N GLU A 62 4.80 12.33 5.51
CA GLU A 62 4.87 12.07 4.08
C GLU A 62 3.47 11.97 3.47
N ASN A 63 3.28 12.60 2.32
CA ASN A 63 2.00 12.55 1.61
C ASN A 63 1.88 11.38 0.63
N ILE A 64 3.00 10.76 0.22
CA ILE A 64 3.00 9.62 -0.70
C ILE A 64 2.68 8.36 0.08
N VAL A 65 1.55 7.73 -0.24
CA VAL A 65 1.06 6.53 0.47
C VAL A 65 1.31 5.25 -0.29
N TYR A 66 1.58 5.34 -1.60
CA TYR A 66 1.89 4.19 -2.45
C TYR A 66 2.61 4.62 -3.73
N ILE A 67 3.60 3.83 -4.15
CA ILE A 67 4.29 3.98 -5.44
C ILE A 67 4.14 2.66 -6.18
N GLY A 68 3.87 2.73 -7.49
CA GLY A 68 3.84 1.54 -8.33
C GLY A 68 4.05 1.80 -9.81
N LYS A 69 4.21 0.72 -10.56
CA LYS A 69 4.26 0.74 -12.02
C LYS A 69 3.01 0.18 -12.70
N ALA A 70 2.74 0.69 -13.90
CA ALA A 70 1.63 0.28 -14.74
C ALA A 70 2.00 0.44 -16.21
N THR A 71 1.71 -0.57 -17.03
CA THR A 71 1.78 -0.47 -18.50
C THR A 71 0.67 0.43 -19.05
N CYS A 72 -0.51 0.40 -18.42
CA CYS A 72 -1.63 1.28 -18.72
C CYS A 72 -2.22 1.78 -17.39
N ILE A 73 -2.05 3.07 -17.11
CA ILE A 73 -2.48 3.67 -15.83
C ILE A 73 -4.00 3.58 -15.66
N ARG A 74 -4.78 3.86 -16.72
CA ARG A 74 -6.25 3.75 -16.68
C ARG A 74 -6.71 2.35 -16.29
N LYS A 75 -6.14 1.32 -16.92
CA LYS A 75 -6.45 -0.09 -16.60
C LYS A 75 -6.03 -0.44 -15.17
N ARG A 76 -4.87 0.06 -14.72
CA ARG A 76 -4.39 -0.19 -13.36
C ARG A 76 -5.30 0.45 -12.30
N LEU A 77 -5.77 1.67 -12.52
CA LEU A 77 -6.70 2.35 -11.64
C LEU A 77 -8.07 1.66 -11.62
N ASP A 78 -8.61 1.27 -12.78
CA ASP A 78 -9.84 0.47 -12.85
C ASP A 78 -9.72 -0.84 -12.03
N GLN A 79 -8.58 -1.53 -12.17
CA GLN A 79 -8.29 -2.72 -11.37
C GLN A 79 -8.26 -2.41 -9.88
N LEU A 80 -7.64 -1.31 -9.44
CA LEU A 80 -7.64 -0.89 -8.03
C LEU A 80 -9.06 -0.61 -7.53
N TYR A 81 -9.87 0.13 -8.29
CA TYR A 81 -11.24 0.46 -7.93
C TYR A 81 -12.11 -0.78 -7.77
N ARG A 82 -12.13 -1.68 -8.76
CA ARG A 82 -12.97 -2.88 -8.74
C ARG A 82 -12.44 -4.03 -7.90
N HIS A 83 -11.16 -3.99 -7.50
CA HIS A 83 -10.57 -5.03 -6.67
C HIS A 83 -11.31 -5.14 -5.34
N LYS A 84 -11.69 -6.35 -4.96
CA LYS A 84 -12.29 -6.62 -3.64
C LYS A 84 -11.19 -7.08 -2.69
N LEU A 85 -11.12 -6.49 -1.49
CA LEU A 85 -10.20 -6.91 -0.43
C LEU A 85 -10.31 -8.42 -0.21
N GLY A 86 -9.17 -9.09 -0.12
CA GLY A 86 -9.09 -10.55 -0.06
C GLY A 86 -9.04 -11.27 -1.42
N ASN A 87 -9.18 -10.62 -2.57
CA ASN A 87 -8.93 -11.31 -3.84
C ASN A 87 -7.43 -11.43 -4.14
N ARG A 88 -7.03 -12.50 -4.85
CA ARG A 88 -5.69 -12.62 -5.44
C ARG A 88 -5.46 -11.66 -6.62
N SER A 89 -6.53 -11.27 -7.30
CA SER A 89 -6.52 -10.47 -8.53
C SER A 89 -7.70 -9.48 -8.55
N PRO A 90 -7.72 -8.45 -9.39
CA PRO A 90 -6.69 -8.06 -10.35
C PRO A 90 -5.56 -7.19 -9.76
N HIS A 91 -5.68 -6.77 -8.48
CA HIS A 91 -4.78 -5.77 -7.88
C HIS A 91 -4.36 -6.15 -6.45
N ALA A 92 -3.60 -7.23 -6.31
CA ALA A 92 -3.18 -7.76 -5.01
C ALA A 92 -2.15 -6.87 -4.28
N GLY A 93 -1.26 -6.20 -5.01
CA GLY A 93 -0.30 -5.25 -4.43
C GLY A 93 -1.00 -3.97 -4.00
N GLY A 94 -0.66 -3.41 -2.83
CA GLY A 94 -1.27 -2.16 -2.36
C GLY A 94 -2.77 -2.23 -2.03
N HIS A 95 -3.39 -3.42 -2.04
CA HIS A 95 -4.82 -3.57 -1.78
C HIS A 95 -5.28 -3.04 -0.41
N TRP A 96 -4.37 -2.94 0.57
CA TRP A 96 -4.66 -2.36 1.88
C TRP A 96 -5.10 -0.90 1.81
N LEU A 97 -4.75 -0.15 0.76
CA LEU A 97 -5.26 1.20 0.52
C LEU A 97 -6.80 1.21 0.52
N LYS A 98 -7.44 0.11 0.15
CA LYS A 98 -8.90 -0.02 0.19
C LYS A 98 -9.50 0.02 1.60
N THR A 99 -8.67 -0.16 2.62
CA THR A 99 -9.08 0.03 4.02
C THR A 99 -9.17 1.52 4.39
N LEU A 100 -8.61 2.45 3.61
CA LEU A 100 -8.66 3.88 3.91
C LEU A 100 -10.06 4.46 3.68
N PHE A 101 -10.58 5.20 4.66
CA PHE A 101 -11.85 5.92 4.57
C PHE A 101 -11.82 6.95 3.44
N ASN A 102 -10.73 7.72 3.37
CA ASN A 102 -10.49 8.78 2.40
C ASN A 102 -9.91 8.30 1.06
N LEU A 103 -10.01 7.01 0.72
CA LEU A 103 -9.47 6.47 -0.54
C LEU A 103 -9.93 7.28 -1.78
N GLY A 104 -11.18 7.75 -1.78
CA GLY A 104 -11.77 8.53 -2.88
C GLY A 104 -11.28 9.98 -2.97
N GLU A 105 -10.50 10.44 -1.99
CA GLU A 105 -9.95 11.80 -1.91
C GLU A 105 -8.45 11.83 -2.24
N LEU A 106 -7.84 10.66 -2.49
CA LEU A 106 -6.43 10.57 -2.84
C LEU A 106 -6.20 10.95 -4.30
N TYR A 107 -5.04 11.53 -4.55
CA TYR A 107 -4.59 11.97 -5.87
C TYR A 107 -3.64 10.95 -6.48
N ILE A 108 -3.67 10.86 -7.81
CA ILE A 108 -2.75 10.03 -8.60
C ILE A 108 -1.84 10.94 -9.40
N HIS A 109 -0.55 10.90 -9.09
CA HIS A 109 0.49 11.55 -9.87
C HIS A 109 1.20 10.49 -10.71
N TYR A 110 1.43 10.75 -12.00
CA TYR A 110 2.07 9.77 -12.86
C TYR A 110 2.99 10.40 -13.89
N CYS A 111 3.97 9.61 -14.33
CA CYS A 111 4.81 9.92 -15.46
C CYS A 111 4.75 8.78 -16.48
N THR A 112 4.74 9.16 -17.76
CA THR A 112 4.81 8.21 -18.88
C THR A 112 6.25 7.76 -19.08
N CYS A 113 6.45 6.47 -19.27
CA CYS A 113 7.75 5.88 -19.57
C CYS A 113 7.65 5.16 -20.92
N PRO A 114 8.62 5.32 -21.83
CA PRO A 114 8.53 4.76 -23.18
C PRO A 114 8.64 3.22 -23.20
N THR A 115 9.22 2.60 -22.17
CA THR A 115 9.43 1.15 -22.09
C THR A 115 9.15 0.62 -20.68
N ALA A 116 9.03 -0.71 -20.55
CA ALA A 116 8.91 -1.36 -19.24
C ALA A 116 10.17 -1.14 -18.39
N ASP A 117 11.36 -1.28 -18.98
CA ASP A 117 12.64 -1.09 -18.27
C ASP A 117 12.82 0.35 -17.77
N THR A 118 12.39 1.33 -18.55
CA THR A 118 12.41 2.74 -18.10
C THR A 118 11.40 2.98 -16.99
N ALA A 119 10.24 2.30 -17.01
CA ALA A 119 9.27 2.37 -15.92
C ALA A 119 9.78 1.73 -14.63
N GLU A 120 10.53 0.63 -14.72
CA GLU A 120 11.17 -0.03 -13.59
C GLU A 120 12.28 0.83 -12.98
N ARG A 121 13.20 1.35 -13.79
CA ARG A 121 14.23 2.28 -13.28
C ARG A 121 13.62 3.52 -12.62
N LYS A 122 12.54 4.08 -13.19
CA LYS A 122 11.84 5.24 -12.61
C LYS A 122 11.13 4.90 -11.30
N GLU A 123 10.63 3.68 -11.15
CA GLU A 123 10.08 3.19 -9.87
C GLU A 123 11.19 3.07 -8.83
N ASP A 124 12.33 2.50 -9.17
CA ASP A 124 13.49 2.39 -8.28
C ASP A 124 14.04 3.76 -7.87
N GLU A 125 14.20 4.69 -8.82
CA GLU A 125 14.59 6.07 -8.57
C GLU A 125 13.61 6.78 -7.62
N ALA A 126 12.29 6.62 -7.85
CA ALA A 126 11.27 7.22 -7.00
C ALA A 126 11.26 6.61 -5.59
N LEU A 127 11.42 5.29 -5.47
CA LEU A 127 11.53 4.62 -4.18
C LEU A 127 12.80 5.03 -3.43
N ALA A 128 13.92 5.23 -4.13
CA ALA A 128 15.16 5.72 -3.54
C ALA A 128 15.02 7.17 -3.06
N ALA A 129 14.42 8.05 -3.89
CA ALA A 129 14.14 9.43 -3.53
C ALA A 129 13.21 9.53 -2.31
N PHE A 130 12.12 8.76 -2.31
CA PHE A 130 11.19 8.67 -1.18
C PHE A 130 11.90 8.26 0.11
N LYS A 131 12.69 7.16 0.07
CA LYS A 131 13.48 6.69 1.23
C LYS A 131 14.46 7.74 1.76
N ALA A 132 15.07 8.52 0.87
CA ALA A 132 16.02 9.55 1.25
C ALA A 132 15.34 10.75 1.92
N GLN A 133 14.13 11.10 1.45
CA GLN A 133 13.32 12.21 1.95
C GLN A 133 12.68 11.91 3.31
N VAL A 134 12.21 10.68 3.53
CA VAL A 134 11.55 10.33 4.78
C VAL A 134 12.47 10.61 5.97
N SER A 135 11.89 11.30 6.96
CA SER A 135 12.63 11.73 8.15
C SER A 135 13.29 10.55 8.86
N ALA A 136 14.43 10.82 9.50
CA ALA A 136 15.18 9.82 10.25
C ALA A 136 14.31 9.10 11.30
N ARG A 137 13.29 9.79 11.84
CA ARG A 137 12.31 9.28 12.79
C ARG A 137 11.54 8.06 12.26
N TRP A 138 11.24 8.02 10.95
CA TRP A 138 10.39 6.99 10.37
C TRP A 138 11.09 6.03 9.42
N ARG A 139 12.39 6.19 9.15
CA ARG A 139 13.17 5.27 8.31
C ARG A 139 13.02 3.80 8.69
N ARG A 140 12.88 3.49 9.98
CA ARG A 140 12.67 2.12 10.47
C ARG A 140 11.28 1.56 10.09
N ARG A 141 10.27 2.40 9.91
CA ARG A 141 8.91 2.03 9.47
C ARG A 141 8.80 1.84 7.96
N ILE A 142 9.59 2.56 7.16
CA ILE A 142 9.62 2.41 5.69
C ILE A 142 9.93 0.95 5.30
N GLN A 143 10.86 0.31 6.00
CA GLN A 143 11.22 -1.08 5.73
C GLN A 143 10.02 -2.01 5.90
N ASN A 144 9.12 -1.72 6.84
CA ASN A 144 7.88 -2.48 7.07
C ASN A 144 6.80 -2.15 6.02
N ALA A 145 6.61 -0.86 5.69
CA ALA A 145 5.64 -0.41 4.69
C ALA A 145 5.94 -0.95 3.27
N ILE A 146 7.21 -0.91 2.86
CA ILE A 146 7.67 -1.50 1.59
C ILE A 146 7.55 -3.02 1.63
N SER A 147 7.78 -3.65 2.79
CA SER A 147 7.66 -5.10 2.94
C SER A 147 6.22 -5.63 2.84
N PHE A 148 5.23 -4.81 3.14
CA PHE A 148 3.81 -5.14 2.94
C PHE A 148 3.36 -4.89 1.49
N ALA A 149 3.79 -3.77 0.90
CA ALA A 149 3.44 -3.41 -0.48
C ALA A 149 4.04 -4.39 -1.51
N THR A 150 5.23 -4.92 -1.25
CA THR A 150 5.94 -5.86 -2.12
C THR A 150 5.84 -7.28 -1.56
N ARG A 151 5.01 -8.13 -2.20
CA ARG A 151 4.76 -9.53 -1.79
C ARG A 151 5.99 -10.46 -1.91
N ALA A 152 7.16 -9.98 -2.32
CA ALA A 152 8.38 -10.78 -2.48
C ALA A 152 9.63 -10.05 -1.99
N HIS A 153 10.61 -10.78 -1.45
CA HIS A 153 11.99 -10.32 -1.35
C HIS A 153 12.61 -10.29 -2.76
N PRO A 154 13.51 -9.35 -3.08
CA PRO A 154 14.32 -9.44 -4.31
C PRO A 154 15.08 -10.76 -4.46
N ALA A 155 15.26 -11.49 -3.36
CA ALA A 155 16.02 -12.75 -3.28
C ALA A 155 15.13 -14.01 -3.19
N GLY A 156 13.82 -13.91 -3.46
CA GLY A 156 12.94 -15.09 -3.59
C GLY A 156 12.45 -15.76 -2.30
N PHE A 157 12.91 -15.35 -1.11
CA PHE A 157 12.41 -15.91 0.16
C PHE A 157 11.08 -15.28 0.62
N PRO A 158 10.16 -16.07 1.24
CA PRO A 158 8.96 -15.52 1.88
C PRO A 158 9.34 -14.68 3.10
N LYS A 159 8.89 -13.42 3.16
CA LYS A 159 9.05 -12.59 4.37
C LYS A 159 8.19 -13.12 5.51
N GLN A 160 8.66 -13.04 6.76
CA GLN A 160 7.83 -13.27 7.94
C GLN A 160 6.78 -12.14 8.01
N ARG A 161 5.51 -12.47 7.73
CA ARG A 161 4.41 -11.51 7.73
C ARG A 161 3.59 -11.64 9.00
N GLU A 162 3.22 -10.50 9.57
CA GLU A 162 2.23 -10.42 10.64
C GLU A 162 0.84 -10.79 10.13
N ILE A 163 0.47 -10.39 8.91
CA ILE A 163 -0.76 -10.76 8.21
C ILE A 163 -0.46 -11.86 7.18
N ARG A 164 -1.14 -13.01 7.27
CA ARG A 164 -1.00 -14.18 6.39
C ARG A 164 -2.37 -14.66 5.93
N ASN A 165 -2.39 -15.41 4.81
CA ASN A 165 -3.61 -15.95 4.20
C ASN A 165 -4.68 -14.86 4.04
N ASP A 166 -4.24 -13.68 3.64
CA ASP A 166 -5.02 -12.44 3.58
C ASP A 166 -5.74 -12.29 2.24
N VAL A 167 -5.64 -13.33 1.41
CA VAL A 167 -6.36 -13.51 0.16
C VAL A 167 -7.00 -14.89 0.13
N LEU A 168 -8.12 -14.99 -0.58
CA LEU A 168 -8.78 -16.24 -0.92
C LEU A 168 -7.78 -17.15 -1.65
N SER A 169 -7.78 -18.43 -1.28
CA SER A 169 -6.99 -19.49 -1.93
C SER A 169 -7.33 -19.59 -3.41
#